data_AF-Q1G9Y2-F1
#
_entry.id   AF-Q1G9Y2-F1
#
_cell.length_a   1.000
_cell.length_b   1.000
_cell.length_c   1.000
_cell.angle_alpha   90.00
_cell.angle_beta   90.00
_cell.angle_gamma   90.00
#
_symmetry.space_group_name_H-M   'P 1'
#
loop_
_entity.id
_entity.type
_entity.pdbx_description
1 polymer ?
#
loop_
_entity_poly.entity_id
_entity_poly.type
_entity_poly.pdbx_seq_one_letter_code
_entity_poly.pdbx_strand_id
1 'polypeptide(L)'
;MSKKKKNNKKSKRIWGGVVTVALFAALFAFAGVYIKNYPVEKDVKLVATQPKALKAKKTVAEKDIWGYPFAKCYTKKIKYLSGQRYGKTDVCRRVYPKKSYFHDGWDFGWSEVGNKAAVLAIHPGTVKKVAYYTGLGWYIWVVSPDCYVEVYQEGFANRSDITVKAGQKVKLGDKLGRLTDSHLHLGITKTSADYISKHGHPYKNYWRDNDTWLNPMKVITDSLQLQEDVKEYNAKAASYNAKAASYNAKAASYNEKLAAKKKKLKVEESKHPYHYLKSFIK
;
A
#
# COMPACT_ATOMS: atom_id res chain seq x y z
N MET A 1 74.47 32.96 73.59
CA MET A 1 73.09 32.45 73.38
C MET A 1 72.47 33.00 72.09
N SER A 2 72.08 32.09 71.19
CA SER A 2 70.81 32.10 70.42
C SER A 2 70.32 33.38 69.70
N LYS A 3 70.78 33.64 68.46
CA LYS A 3 69.98 34.41 67.46
C LYS A 3 70.03 33.90 66.01
N LYS A 4 71.08 33.18 65.57
CA LYS A 4 71.21 32.74 64.15
C LYS A 4 70.35 31.54 63.71
N LYS A 5 69.98 30.61 64.61
CA LYS A 5 69.20 29.39 64.24
C LYS A 5 67.68 29.60 64.15
N LYS A 6 67.11 30.66 64.73
CA LYS A 6 65.64 30.92 64.69
C LYS A 6 65.17 31.55 63.37
N ASN A 7 66.00 32.35 62.70
CA ASN A 7 65.60 33.05 61.46
C ASN A 7 65.50 32.13 60.23
N ASN A 8 66.37 31.11 60.13
CA ASN A 8 66.40 30.20 58.97
C ASN A 8 65.22 29.20 58.98
N LYS A 9 64.69 28.85 60.17
CA LYS A 9 63.51 27.99 60.30
C LYS A 9 62.21 28.76 60.03
N LYS A 10 62.17 30.07 60.34
CA LYS A 10 61.04 30.95 60.03
C LYS A 10 60.96 31.27 58.53
N SER A 11 62.08 31.58 57.87
CA SER A 11 62.10 31.85 56.42
C SER A 11 61.76 30.63 55.58
N LYS A 12 62.26 29.42 55.91
CA LYS A 12 61.88 28.17 55.22
C LYS A 12 60.40 27.81 55.39
N ARG A 13 59.79 28.12 56.54
CA ARG A 13 58.35 27.86 56.78
C ARG A 13 57.46 28.86 56.04
N ILE A 14 57.90 30.10 55.90
CA ILE A 14 57.23 31.13 55.10
C ILE A 14 57.37 30.83 53.60
N TRP A 15 58.57 30.50 53.11
CA TRP A 15 58.79 30.10 51.72
C TRP A 15 58.07 28.80 51.36
N GLY A 16 58.04 27.80 52.27
CA GLY A 16 57.24 26.58 52.08
C GLY A 16 55.74 26.89 51.97
N GLY A 17 55.20 27.76 52.81
CA GLY A 17 53.81 28.22 52.71
C GLY A 17 53.51 29.00 51.43
N VAL A 18 54.39 29.91 51.02
CA VAL A 18 54.25 30.71 49.79
C VAL A 18 54.32 29.82 48.54
N VAL A 19 55.24 28.86 48.49
CA VAL A 19 55.36 27.89 47.38
C VAL A 19 54.14 26.98 47.32
N THR A 20 53.60 26.57 48.47
CA THR A 20 52.40 25.72 48.52
C THR A 20 51.17 26.51 48.05
N VAL A 21 51.00 27.76 48.50
CA VAL A 21 49.92 28.66 48.04
C VAL A 21 50.06 28.98 46.55
N ALA A 22 51.28 29.19 46.04
CA ALA A 22 51.52 29.43 44.61
C ALA A 22 51.23 28.19 43.75
N LEU A 23 51.57 26.98 44.23
CA LEU A 23 51.24 25.71 43.57
C LEU A 23 49.73 25.47 43.55
N PHE A 24 49.03 25.74 44.65
CA PHE A 24 47.57 25.67 44.68
C PHE A 24 46.95 26.71 43.74
N ALA A 25 47.43 27.96 43.73
CA ALA A 25 46.94 28.99 42.83
C ALA A 25 47.18 28.64 41.35
N ALA A 26 48.33 28.04 41.02
CA ALA A 26 48.63 27.57 39.67
C ALA A 26 47.73 26.39 39.25
N LEU A 27 47.47 25.43 40.14
CA LEU A 27 46.53 24.33 39.90
C LEU A 27 45.08 24.84 39.72
N PHE A 28 44.64 25.81 40.52
CA PHE A 28 43.32 26.44 40.37
C PHE A 28 43.21 27.27 39.10
N ALA A 29 44.27 27.98 38.69
CA ALA A 29 44.33 28.71 37.43
C ALA A 29 44.29 27.75 36.23
N PHE A 30 45.04 26.64 36.29
CA PHE A 30 45.05 25.62 35.24
C PHE A 30 43.69 24.93 35.13
N ALA A 31 43.04 24.59 36.25
CA ALA A 31 41.68 24.06 36.26
C ALA A 31 40.67 25.08 35.70
N GLY A 32 40.81 26.37 36.04
CA GLY A 32 39.98 27.44 35.49
C GLY A 32 40.13 27.63 33.98
N VAL A 33 41.36 27.54 33.46
CA VAL A 33 41.65 27.58 32.01
C VAL A 33 41.14 26.33 31.30
N TYR A 34 41.32 25.15 31.90
CA TYR A 34 40.83 23.88 31.36
C TYR A 34 39.29 23.87 31.25
N ILE A 35 38.57 24.34 32.27
CA ILE A 35 37.10 24.45 32.28
C ILE A 35 36.61 25.51 31.30
N LYS A 36 37.30 26.66 31.19
CA LYS A 36 36.94 27.72 30.23
C LYS A 36 37.13 27.28 28.77
N ASN A 37 38.11 26.41 28.51
CA ASN A 37 38.43 25.92 27.17
C ASN A 37 37.68 24.64 26.79
N TYR A 38 37.15 23.87 27.74
CA TYR A 38 36.31 22.68 27.52
C TYR A 38 34.92 22.82 28.16
N PRO A 39 34.02 23.65 27.60
CA PRO A 39 32.62 23.60 27.99
C PRO A 39 32.05 22.24 27.57
N VAL A 40 31.73 21.40 28.55
CA VAL A 40 31.18 20.05 28.36
C VAL A 40 29.85 20.07 27.56
N GLU A 41 29.26 21.24 27.42
CA GLU A 41 28.03 21.50 26.68
C GLU A 41 28.17 21.38 25.14
N LYS A 42 29.38 21.50 24.57
CA LYS A 42 29.54 21.73 23.11
C LYS A 42 29.31 20.52 22.18
N ASP A 43 29.39 19.28 22.65
CA ASP A 43 29.41 18.11 21.73
C ASP A 43 28.19 17.19 21.78
N VAL A 44 27.15 17.55 22.52
CA VAL A 44 26.01 16.64 22.73
C VAL A 44 24.85 17.01 21.80
N LYS A 45 24.94 16.57 20.54
CA LYS A 45 23.89 16.70 19.52
C LYS A 45 22.78 15.67 19.75
N LEU A 46 21.52 16.12 19.71
CA LEU A 46 20.35 15.25 19.77
C LEU A 46 20.29 14.40 18.49
N VAL A 47 19.83 13.15 18.63
CA VAL A 47 19.56 12.30 17.47
C VAL A 47 18.31 12.82 16.78
N ALA A 48 18.44 13.17 15.49
CA ALA A 48 17.31 13.58 14.67
C ALA A 48 16.31 12.41 14.53
N THR A 49 15.02 12.68 14.72
CA THR A 49 13.97 11.73 14.41
C THR A 49 13.85 11.57 12.90
N GLN A 50 13.46 10.38 12.45
CA GLN A 50 13.08 10.21 11.05
C GLN A 50 11.72 10.88 10.80
N PRO A 51 11.51 11.49 9.61
CA PRO A 51 10.24 12.11 9.26
C PRO A 51 9.08 11.13 9.42
N LYS A 52 7.94 11.65 9.90
CA LYS A 52 6.72 10.89 10.13
C LYS A 52 6.13 10.43 8.79
N ALA A 53 6.21 9.11 8.55
CA ALA A 53 5.53 8.31 7.52
C ALA A 53 5.84 8.57 6.03
N LEU A 54 6.22 7.50 5.31
CA LEU A 54 6.05 7.43 3.86
C LEU A 54 4.59 7.07 3.56
N LYS A 55 3.91 8.00 2.85
CA LYS A 55 2.64 7.94 2.10
C LYS A 55 1.46 7.10 2.66
N ALA A 56 0.27 7.70 2.63
CA ALA A 56 -0.98 7.09 3.07
C ALA A 56 -1.26 5.72 2.42
N LYS A 57 -2.00 4.87 3.15
CA LYS A 57 -2.53 3.61 2.63
C LYS A 57 -3.31 3.89 1.34
N LYS A 58 -3.04 3.10 0.30
CA LYS A 58 -3.77 3.17 -0.97
C LYS A 58 -4.95 2.20 -0.94
N THR A 59 -6.01 2.56 -1.65
CA THR A 59 -7.15 1.70 -1.95
C THR A 59 -7.37 1.68 -3.45
N VAL A 60 -7.84 0.54 -3.98
CA VAL A 60 -8.34 0.46 -5.35
C VAL A 60 -9.77 0.99 -5.35
N ALA A 61 -10.12 1.85 -6.29
CA ALA A 61 -11.50 2.32 -6.40
C ALA A 61 -12.41 1.16 -6.85
N GLU A 62 -13.64 1.09 -6.35
CA GLU A 62 -14.57 -0.01 -6.64
C GLU A 62 -14.80 -0.26 -8.14
N LYS A 63 -14.85 0.82 -8.94
CA LYS A 63 -14.92 0.79 -10.41
C LYS A 63 -13.72 0.08 -11.10
N ASP A 64 -12.58 -0.01 -10.42
CA ASP A 64 -11.36 -0.63 -10.94
C ASP A 64 -11.21 -2.08 -10.45
N ILE A 65 -12.18 -2.61 -9.67
CA ILE A 65 -12.15 -3.97 -9.13
C ILE A 65 -12.99 -4.91 -9.99
N TRP A 66 -12.32 -5.86 -10.63
CA TRP A 66 -12.89 -6.89 -11.48
C TRP A 66 -12.45 -8.27 -10.98
N GLY A 67 -13.19 -9.30 -11.35
CA GLY A 67 -12.85 -10.67 -11.00
C GLY A 67 -13.37 -11.70 -11.98
N TYR A 68 -12.98 -12.96 -11.79
CA TYR A 68 -13.43 -14.05 -12.64
C TYR A 68 -14.88 -14.47 -12.38
N PRO A 69 -15.60 -14.94 -13.41
CA PRO A 69 -16.96 -15.44 -13.27
C PRO A 69 -17.06 -16.80 -12.56
N PHE A 70 -15.92 -17.45 -12.29
CA PHE A 70 -15.85 -18.74 -11.58
C PHE A 70 -14.71 -18.76 -10.58
N ALA A 71 -14.97 -19.30 -9.38
CA ALA A 71 -13.98 -19.43 -8.32
C ALA A 71 -12.72 -20.20 -8.75
N LYS A 72 -12.87 -21.20 -9.63
CA LYS A 72 -11.76 -22.05 -10.10
C LYS A 72 -10.72 -21.30 -10.93
N CYS A 73 -11.09 -20.19 -11.55
CA CYS A 73 -10.16 -19.35 -12.32
C CYS A 73 -9.13 -18.64 -11.44
N TYR A 74 -9.38 -18.48 -10.13
CA TYR A 74 -8.41 -17.89 -9.20
C TYR A 74 -7.34 -18.87 -8.74
N THR A 75 -7.63 -20.18 -8.76
CA THR A 75 -6.74 -21.20 -8.18
C THR A 75 -6.07 -22.07 -9.24
N LYS A 76 -6.66 -22.18 -10.43
CA LYS A 76 -6.16 -23.04 -11.50
C LYS A 76 -5.67 -22.21 -12.69
N LYS A 77 -4.47 -22.54 -13.18
CA LYS A 77 -4.00 -22.09 -14.49
C LYS A 77 -4.74 -22.85 -15.60
N ILE A 78 -5.81 -22.26 -16.10
CA ILE A 78 -6.64 -22.84 -17.16
C ILE A 78 -5.98 -22.58 -18.53
N LYS A 79 -5.91 -23.62 -19.37
CA LYS A 79 -5.50 -23.50 -20.78
C LYS A 79 -6.76 -23.46 -21.64
N TYR A 80 -7.01 -22.33 -22.29
CA TYR A 80 -8.14 -22.13 -23.17
C TYR A 80 -7.78 -22.47 -24.62
N LEU A 81 -8.68 -23.18 -25.31
CA LEU A 81 -8.61 -23.44 -26.74
C LEU A 81 -8.78 -22.13 -27.52
N SER A 82 -8.29 -22.08 -28.77
CA SER A 82 -8.37 -20.88 -29.61
C SER A 82 -9.82 -20.40 -29.78
N GLY A 83 -10.76 -21.31 -30.07
CA GLY A 83 -12.19 -21.02 -30.14
C GLY A 83 -12.82 -20.41 -28.88
N GLN A 84 -12.19 -20.51 -27.71
CA GLN A 84 -12.73 -19.92 -26.47
C GLN A 84 -12.25 -18.49 -26.22
N ARG A 85 -11.18 -18.05 -26.90
CA ARG A 85 -10.52 -16.78 -26.60
C ARG A 85 -11.20 -15.62 -27.32
N TYR A 86 -11.14 -14.44 -26.71
CA TYR A 86 -11.54 -13.18 -27.33
C TYR A 86 -10.68 -12.88 -28.57
N GLY A 87 -11.28 -12.21 -29.56
CA GLY A 87 -10.61 -11.70 -30.76
C GLY A 87 -10.65 -12.69 -31.92
N LYS A 88 -9.70 -12.58 -32.85
CA LYS A 88 -9.63 -13.48 -34.01
C LYS A 88 -9.20 -14.89 -33.60
N THR A 89 -10.05 -15.88 -33.87
CA THR A 89 -9.77 -17.30 -33.58
C THR A 89 -9.72 -18.16 -34.85
N ASP A 90 -9.53 -19.46 -34.70
CA ASP A 90 -9.62 -20.49 -35.74
C ASP A 90 -11.06 -20.94 -36.06
N VAL A 91 -12.06 -20.47 -35.31
CA VAL A 91 -13.47 -20.84 -35.47
C VAL A 91 -14.21 -19.76 -36.25
N CYS A 92 -14.82 -20.17 -37.36
CA CYS A 92 -15.70 -19.30 -38.15
C CYS A 92 -17.04 -19.15 -37.43
N ARG A 93 -17.34 -17.93 -36.94
CA ARG A 93 -18.59 -17.64 -36.20
C ARG A 93 -19.68 -17.01 -37.07
N ARG A 94 -19.32 -16.56 -38.27
CA ARG A 94 -20.27 -16.00 -39.22
C ARG A 94 -19.81 -16.26 -40.64
N VAL A 95 -20.74 -16.66 -41.52
CA VAL A 95 -20.46 -16.95 -42.93
C VAL A 95 -21.00 -15.86 -43.86
N TYR A 96 -22.18 -15.28 -43.56
CA TYR A 96 -22.86 -14.27 -44.39
C TYR A 96 -23.23 -13.01 -43.60
N PRO A 97 -23.27 -11.80 -44.22
CA PRO A 97 -22.72 -11.39 -45.53
C PRO A 97 -21.19 -11.40 -45.65
N LYS A 98 -20.46 -11.50 -44.54
CA LYS A 98 -18.99 -11.60 -44.54
C LYS A 98 -18.56 -12.65 -43.54
N LYS A 99 -17.59 -13.46 -43.96
CA LYS A 99 -16.94 -14.44 -43.10
C LYS A 99 -16.25 -13.72 -41.94
N SER A 100 -16.50 -14.16 -40.71
CA SER A 100 -15.81 -13.63 -39.53
C SER A 100 -15.38 -14.75 -38.59
N TYR A 101 -14.17 -14.57 -38.06
CA TYR A 101 -13.53 -15.41 -37.05
C TYR A 101 -13.36 -14.67 -35.73
N PHE A 102 -13.88 -13.45 -35.64
CA PHE A 102 -13.85 -12.66 -34.43
C PHE A 102 -14.79 -13.25 -33.38
N HIS A 103 -14.30 -13.31 -32.15
CA HIS A 103 -15.02 -13.69 -30.95
C HIS A 103 -15.15 -12.48 -30.03
N ASP A 104 -16.39 -12.10 -29.73
CA ASP A 104 -16.75 -10.92 -28.95
C ASP A 104 -16.66 -11.10 -27.43
N GLY A 105 -16.27 -12.28 -26.97
CA GLY A 105 -16.19 -12.60 -25.56
C GLY A 105 -15.14 -13.65 -25.23
N TRP A 106 -15.30 -14.27 -24.08
CA TRP A 106 -14.46 -15.36 -23.62
C TRP A 106 -15.32 -16.52 -23.11
N ASP A 107 -15.01 -17.73 -23.57
CA ASP A 107 -15.76 -18.92 -23.20
C ASP A 107 -15.09 -19.67 -22.07
N PHE A 108 -15.89 -20.04 -21.07
CA PHE A 108 -15.49 -20.83 -19.92
C PHE A 108 -16.25 -22.14 -19.96
N GLY A 109 -15.60 -23.19 -20.47
CA GLY A 109 -16.19 -24.52 -20.58
C GLY A 109 -16.31 -25.21 -19.23
N TRP A 110 -17.36 -26.01 -19.08
CA TRP A 110 -17.64 -26.79 -17.88
C TRP A 110 -16.49 -27.74 -17.48
N SER A 111 -15.66 -28.18 -18.43
CA SER A 111 -14.46 -28.99 -18.24
C SER A 111 -13.37 -28.22 -17.49
N GLU A 112 -13.26 -26.91 -17.76
CA GLU A 112 -12.32 -26.05 -17.10
C GLU A 112 -12.83 -25.65 -15.71
N VAL A 113 -14.08 -25.15 -15.64
CA VAL A 113 -14.61 -24.46 -14.44
C VAL A 113 -15.45 -25.34 -13.52
N GLY A 114 -15.91 -26.49 -14.01
CA GLY A 114 -16.76 -27.45 -13.30
C GLY A 114 -18.21 -27.41 -13.78
N ASN A 115 -18.81 -28.59 -13.94
CA ASN A 115 -20.25 -28.73 -14.18
C ASN A 115 -21.03 -28.17 -12.98
N LYS A 116 -22.14 -27.45 -13.23
CA LYS A 116 -22.97 -26.85 -12.19
C LYS A 116 -22.22 -25.84 -11.30
N ALA A 117 -21.10 -25.29 -11.76
CA ALA A 117 -20.37 -24.24 -11.06
C ALA A 117 -21.23 -22.97 -10.94
N ALA A 118 -21.06 -22.24 -9.84
CA ALA A 118 -21.70 -20.94 -9.67
C ALA A 118 -21.11 -19.93 -10.67
N VAL A 119 -21.99 -19.25 -11.42
CA VAL A 119 -21.62 -18.10 -12.25
C VAL A 119 -21.68 -16.85 -11.36
N LEU A 120 -20.57 -16.13 -11.27
CA LEU A 120 -20.39 -14.99 -10.38
C LEU A 120 -20.34 -13.69 -11.17
N ALA A 121 -20.86 -12.61 -10.57
CA ALA A 121 -20.70 -11.26 -11.09
C ALA A 121 -19.22 -10.88 -11.14
N ILE A 122 -18.77 -10.29 -12.25
CA ILE A 122 -17.35 -9.96 -12.48
C ILE A 122 -17.05 -8.51 -12.12
N HIS A 123 -18.09 -7.68 -12.00
CA HIS A 123 -18.01 -6.29 -11.60
C HIS A 123 -19.33 -5.86 -10.93
N PRO A 124 -19.33 -4.82 -10.07
CA PRO A 124 -20.57 -4.28 -9.51
C PRO A 124 -21.46 -3.65 -10.59
N GLY A 125 -22.77 -3.87 -10.48
CA GLY A 125 -23.71 -3.32 -11.44
C GLY A 125 -25.16 -3.56 -11.10
N THR A 126 -26.05 -3.19 -12.02
CA THR A 126 -27.48 -3.47 -11.94
C THR A 126 -27.87 -4.38 -13.08
N VAL A 127 -28.56 -5.48 -12.77
CA VAL A 127 -29.12 -6.40 -13.76
C VAL A 127 -30.17 -5.64 -14.57
N LYS A 128 -29.84 -5.33 -15.82
CA LYS A 128 -30.76 -4.65 -16.75
C LYS A 128 -31.82 -5.61 -17.28
N LYS A 129 -31.42 -6.84 -17.61
CA LYS A 129 -32.31 -7.82 -18.24
C LYS A 129 -31.87 -9.25 -17.94
N VAL A 130 -32.86 -10.13 -17.79
CA VAL A 130 -32.69 -11.59 -17.87
C VAL A 130 -33.68 -12.08 -18.92
N ALA A 131 -33.19 -12.68 -20.00
CA ALA A 131 -34.04 -13.07 -21.13
C ALA A 131 -33.40 -14.19 -21.95
N TYR A 132 -34.18 -14.72 -22.89
CA TYR A 132 -33.70 -15.66 -23.90
C TYR A 132 -33.57 -14.94 -25.25
N TYR A 133 -32.53 -15.27 -26.02
CA TYR A 133 -32.43 -14.89 -27.42
C TYR A 133 -31.68 -15.97 -28.20
N THR A 134 -32.15 -16.30 -29.41
CA THR A 134 -31.51 -17.31 -30.25
C THR A 134 -30.06 -16.93 -30.57
N GLY A 135 -29.12 -17.81 -30.26
CA GLY A 135 -27.68 -17.57 -30.38
C GLY A 135 -27.00 -17.03 -29.13
N LEU A 136 -27.76 -16.53 -28.14
CA LEU A 136 -27.26 -16.16 -26.80
C LEU A 136 -27.74 -17.15 -25.73
N GLY A 137 -28.79 -17.92 -26.01
CA GLY A 137 -29.46 -18.74 -25.00
C GLY A 137 -30.15 -17.86 -23.94
N TRP A 138 -30.30 -18.39 -22.73
CA TRP A 138 -30.64 -17.56 -21.57
C TRP A 138 -29.43 -16.72 -21.19
N TYR A 139 -29.63 -15.43 -21.02
CA TYR A 139 -28.56 -14.50 -20.70
C TYR A 139 -28.93 -13.52 -19.58
N ILE A 140 -27.89 -12.98 -18.95
CA ILE A 140 -27.94 -11.92 -17.96
C ILE A 140 -27.18 -10.74 -18.51
N TRP A 141 -27.84 -9.58 -18.51
CA TRP A 141 -27.25 -8.31 -18.90
C TRP A 141 -27.12 -7.43 -17.67
N VAL A 142 -25.90 -7.13 -17.26
CA VAL A 142 -25.56 -6.20 -16.17
C VAL A 142 -25.01 -4.90 -16.75
N VAL A 143 -25.42 -3.77 -16.18
CA VAL A 143 -24.88 -2.43 -16.48
C VAL A 143 -24.24 -1.87 -15.23
N SER A 144 -22.96 -1.54 -15.33
CA SER A 144 -22.13 -1.02 -14.24
C SER A 144 -22.24 0.52 -14.16
N PRO A 145 -22.02 1.14 -12.98
CA PRO A 145 -22.11 2.60 -12.83
C PRO A 145 -21.13 3.39 -13.70
N ASP A 146 -20.03 2.78 -14.10
CA ASP A 146 -18.96 3.33 -14.95
C ASP A 146 -19.15 2.99 -16.45
N CYS A 147 -20.39 2.65 -16.83
CA CYS A 147 -20.87 2.42 -18.20
C CYS A 147 -20.31 1.16 -18.89
N TYR A 148 -19.78 0.21 -18.13
CA TYR A 148 -19.56 -1.13 -18.66
C TYR A 148 -20.87 -1.91 -18.74
N VAL A 149 -20.91 -2.80 -19.72
CA VAL A 149 -21.96 -3.78 -19.93
C VAL A 149 -21.33 -5.16 -19.90
N GLU A 150 -21.86 -6.01 -19.04
CA GLU A 150 -21.44 -7.39 -18.87
C GLU A 150 -22.58 -8.28 -19.34
N VAL A 151 -22.29 -9.19 -20.28
CA VAL A 151 -23.25 -10.15 -20.82
C VAL A 151 -22.79 -11.56 -20.49
N TYR A 152 -23.59 -12.26 -19.70
CA TYR A 152 -23.40 -13.65 -19.33
C TYR A 152 -24.39 -14.48 -20.12
N GLN A 153 -23.93 -15.25 -21.10
CA GLN A 153 -24.81 -15.95 -22.04
C GLN A 153 -24.33 -17.38 -22.27
N GLU A 154 -25.17 -18.18 -22.91
CA GLU A 154 -24.90 -19.56 -23.34
C GLU A 154 -24.59 -20.56 -22.21
N GLY A 155 -24.45 -20.12 -20.95
CA GLY A 155 -24.16 -20.97 -19.81
C GLY A 155 -25.37 -21.48 -19.03
N PHE A 156 -26.58 -21.04 -19.38
CA PHE A 156 -27.81 -21.37 -18.65
C PHE A 156 -28.79 -22.11 -19.56
N ALA A 157 -29.01 -23.40 -19.29
CA ALA A 157 -29.95 -24.21 -20.06
C ALA A 157 -31.40 -23.70 -19.89
N ASN A 158 -31.75 -23.20 -18.69
CA ASN A 158 -33.10 -22.73 -18.38
C ASN A 158 -33.09 -21.42 -17.59
N ARG A 159 -34.21 -20.68 -17.64
CA ARG A 159 -34.42 -19.47 -16.82
C ARG A 159 -34.22 -19.74 -15.32
N SER A 160 -34.59 -20.92 -14.84
CA SER A 160 -34.47 -21.32 -13.44
C SER A 160 -33.01 -21.48 -12.96
N ASP A 161 -32.05 -21.60 -13.88
CA ASP A 161 -30.63 -21.64 -13.53
C ASP A 161 -30.06 -20.25 -13.20
N ILE A 162 -30.80 -19.18 -13.51
CA ILE A 162 -30.46 -17.79 -13.22
C ILE A 162 -31.16 -17.36 -11.92
N THR A 163 -30.38 -17.00 -10.90
CA THR A 163 -30.89 -16.63 -9.57
C THR A 163 -31.28 -15.17 -9.46
N VAL A 164 -30.76 -14.31 -10.34
CA VAL A 164 -31.02 -12.86 -10.32
C VAL A 164 -32.23 -12.45 -11.15
N LYS A 165 -32.71 -11.23 -10.92
CA LYS A 165 -33.83 -10.61 -11.65
C LYS A 165 -33.46 -9.20 -12.13
N ALA A 166 -34.15 -8.72 -13.15
CA ALA A 166 -33.99 -7.33 -13.61
C ALA A 166 -34.24 -6.34 -12.46
N GLY A 167 -33.44 -5.27 -12.41
CA GLY A 167 -33.43 -4.27 -11.33
C GLY A 167 -32.56 -4.65 -10.12
N GLN A 168 -32.12 -5.90 -10.00
CA GLN A 168 -31.27 -6.32 -8.88
C GLN A 168 -29.87 -5.72 -9.00
N LYS A 169 -29.39 -5.11 -7.91
CA LYS A 169 -27.98 -4.72 -7.77
C LYS A 169 -27.15 -5.94 -7.41
N VAL A 170 -25.99 -6.06 -8.04
CA VAL A 170 -25.02 -7.12 -7.79
C VAL A 170 -23.66 -6.49 -7.48
N LYS A 171 -22.92 -7.14 -6.60
CA LYS A 171 -21.52 -6.84 -6.27
C LYS A 171 -20.62 -7.89 -6.92
N LEU A 172 -19.34 -7.56 -7.06
CA LEU A 172 -18.32 -8.53 -7.45
C LEU A 172 -18.44 -9.82 -6.60
N GLY A 173 -18.51 -10.97 -7.27
CA GLY A 173 -18.61 -12.27 -6.62
C GLY A 173 -20.03 -12.71 -6.25
N ASP A 174 -21.06 -11.87 -6.42
CA ASP A 174 -22.44 -12.29 -6.19
C ASP A 174 -22.83 -13.39 -7.18
N LYS A 175 -23.58 -14.38 -6.69
CA LYS A 175 -24.07 -15.48 -7.52
C LYS A 175 -25.17 -15.01 -8.47
N LEU A 176 -24.88 -15.09 -9.77
CA LEU A 176 -25.82 -14.77 -10.84
C LEU A 176 -26.67 -15.96 -11.26
N GLY A 177 -26.11 -17.16 -11.16
CA GLY A 177 -26.77 -18.40 -11.54
C GLY A 177 -25.83 -19.59 -11.45
N ARG A 178 -26.10 -20.59 -12.27
CA ARG A 178 -25.34 -21.83 -12.32
C ARG A 178 -25.08 -22.25 -13.76
N LEU A 179 -23.84 -22.64 -14.06
CA LEU A 179 -23.44 -23.17 -15.37
C LEU A 179 -24.08 -24.55 -15.57
N THR A 180 -25.12 -24.62 -16.40
CA THR A 180 -25.86 -25.85 -16.72
C THR A 180 -25.79 -26.24 -18.18
N ASP A 181 -25.19 -25.39 -19.02
CA ASP A 181 -24.81 -25.71 -20.39
C ASP A 181 -23.30 -26.03 -20.47
N SER A 182 -22.82 -26.30 -21.68
CA SER A 182 -21.45 -26.68 -22.04
C SER A 182 -20.40 -25.62 -21.65
N HIS A 183 -20.73 -24.33 -21.74
CA HIS A 183 -19.82 -23.23 -21.46
C HIS A 183 -20.58 -21.95 -21.11
N LEU A 184 -19.94 -21.04 -20.37
CA LEU A 184 -20.39 -19.66 -20.26
C LEU A 184 -19.64 -18.80 -21.28
N HIS A 185 -20.34 -18.09 -22.13
CA HIS A 185 -19.78 -16.98 -22.90
C HIS A 185 -19.92 -15.68 -22.11
N LEU A 186 -18.80 -14.99 -21.89
CA LEU A 186 -18.74 -13.70 -21.21
C LEU A 186 -18.33 -12.60 -22.20
N GLY A 187 -19.24 -11.67 -22.48
CA GLY A 187 -18.96 -10.46 -23.26
C GLY A 187 -18.82 -9.23 -22.36
N ILE A 188 -17.84 -8.37 -22.63
CA ILE A 188 -17.70 -7.06 -22.00
C ILE A 188 -17.67 -5.98 -23.07
N THR A 189 -18.49 -4.94 -22.91
CA THR A 189 -18.42 -3.75 -23.77
C THR A 189 -18.49 -2.49 -22.93
N LYS A 190 -17.88 -1.42 -23.42
CA LYS A 190 -18.05 -0.08 -22.88
C LYS A 190 -18.85 0.72 -23.89
N THR A 191 -20.11 0.94 -23.56
CA THR A 191 -21.01 1.71 -24.43
C THR A 191 -21.37 2.99 -23.69
N SER A 192 -21.63 4.08 -24.42
CA SER A 192 -22.18 5.26 -23.74
C SER A 192 -23.52 4.89 -23.12
N ALA A 193 -23.87 5.47 -21.96
CA ALA A 193 -25.22 5.34 -21.40
C ALA A 193 -26.31 5.66 -22.45
N ASP A 194 -25.98 6.56 -23.38
CA ASP A 194 -26.75 6.93 -24.56
C ASP A 194 -26.93 5.76 -25.55
N TYR A 195 -25.90 4.95 -25.81
CA TYR A 195 -25.99 3.78 -26.70
C TYR A 195 -26.86 2.66 -26.11
N ILE A 196 -26.72 2.36 -24.82
CA ILE A 196 -27.55 1.34 -24.12
C ILE A 196 -29.02 1.74 -24.15
N SER A 197 -29.30 3.02 -23.89
CA SER A 197 -30.67 3.55 -23.84
C SER A 197 -31.30 3.70 -25.23
N LYS A 198 -30.53 4.07 -26.26
CA LYS A 198 -31.04 4.30 -27.62
C LYS A 198 -31.06 3.07 -28.53
N HIS A 199 -30.10 2.15 -28.41
CA HIS A 199 -29.88 1.08 -29.40
C HIS A 199 -30.15 -0.34 -28.90
N GLY A 200 -30.42 -0.51 -27.61
CA GLY A 200 -30.66 -1.82 -27.02
C GLY A 200 -29.39 -2.66 -26.90
N HIS A 201 -29.53 -3.99 -27.00
CA HIS A 201 -28.48 -4.94 -26.64
C HIS A 201 -27.26 -4.89 -27.60
N PRO A 202 -26.01 -4.93 -27.10
CA PRO A 202 -24.79 -4.75 -27.90
C PRO A 202 -24.46 -5.88 -28.91
N TYR A 203 -25.25 -6.94 -29.01
CA TYR A 203 -24.90 -8.16 -29.77
C TYR A 203 -24.78 -7.92 -31.28
N LYS A 204 -25.27 -6.80 -31.85
CA LYS A 204 -25.24 -6.56 -33.31
C LYS A 204 -23.83 -6.56 -33.91
N ASN A 205 -22.80 -6.30 -33.11
CA ASN A 205 -21.40 -6.30 -33.51
C ASN A 205 -20.63 -7.56 -33.07
N TYR A 206 -21.31 -8.66 -32.71
CA TYR A 206 -20.68 -9.91 -32.25
C TYR A 206 -19.58 -10.46 -33.17
N TRP A 207 -19.65 -10.13 -34.46
CA TRP A 207 -18.74 -10.61 -35.50
C TRP A 207 -17.71 -9.57 -35.96
N ARG A 208 -17.74 -8.35 -35.41
CA ARG A 208 -16.89 -7.23 -35.85
C ARG A 208 -15.82 -6.92 -34.82
N ASP A 209 -14.57 -6.90 -35.28
CA ASP A 209 -13.45 -6.33 -34.53
C ASP A 209 -13.42 -4.80 -34.77
N ASN A 210 -14.23 -4.06 -34.03
CA ASN A 210 -14.41 -2.61 -34.18
C ASN A 210 -14.45 -1.89 -32.83
N ASP A 211 -13.73 -2.43 -31.83
CA ASP A 211 -13.65 -1.94 -30.46
C ASP A 211 -14.98 -1.89 -29.69
N THR A 212 -16.06 -2.45 -30.26
CA THR A 212 -17.32 -2.60 -29.49
C THR A 212 -17.09 -3.50 -28.30
N TRP A 213 -16.42 -4.64 -28.51
CA TRP A 213 -16.17 -5.62 -27.46
C TRP A 213 -14.76 -5.48 -26.91
N LEU A 214 -14.61 -5.78 -25.63
CA LEU A 214 -13.35 -5.72 -24.91
C LEU A 214 -12.94 -7.13 -24.52
N ASN A 215 -11.63 -7.38 -24.49
CA ASN A 215 -11.10 -8.66 -24.01
C ASN A 215 -11.41 -8.87 -22.53
N PRO A 216 -12.32 -9.79 -22.15
CA PRO A 216 -12.74 -9.95 -20.75
C PRO A 216 -11.60 -10.39 -19.86
N MET A 217 -10.75 -11.29 -20.36
CA MET A 217 -9.58 -11.76 -19.61
C MET A 217 -8.61 -10.63 -19.32
N LYS A 218 -8.36 -9.74 -20.30
CA LYS A 218 -7.47 -8.60 -20.10
C LYS A 218 -8.01 -7.65 -19.02
N VAL A 219 -9.30 -7.29 -19.11
CA VAL A 219 -9.97 -6.41 -18.12
C VAL A 219 -9.83 -6.98 -16.71
N ILE A 220 -10.12 -8.28 -16.55
CA ILE A 220 -10.04 -8.94 -15.25
C ILE A 220 -8.59 -9.03 -14.76
N THR A 221 -7.64 -9.48 -15.60
CA THR A 221 -6.25 -9.66 -15.16
C THR A 221 -5.54 -8.35 -14.84
N ASP A 222 -5.81 -7.28 -15.60
CA ASP A 222 -5.26 -5.95 -15.31
C ASP A 222 -5.75 -5.46 -13.94
N SER A 223 -7.03 -5.65 -13.63
CA SER A 223 -7.60 -5.31 -12.32
C SER A 223 -6.99 -6.15 -11.19
N LEU A 224 -6.84 -7.46 -11.38
CA LEU A 224 -6.23 -8.33 -10.37
C LEU A 224 -4.78 -7.93 -10.10
N GLN A 225 -4.01 -7.57 -11.13
CA GLN A 225 -2.66 -7.05 -10.95
C GLN A 225 -2.64 -5.75 -10.15
N LEU A 226 -3.52 -4.80 -10.48
CA LEU A 226 -3.65 -3.53 -9.74
C LEU A 226 -3.98 -3.78 -8.25
N GLN A 227 -4.84 -4.75 -7.95
CA GLN A 227 -5.18 -5.13 -6.58
C GLN A 227 -3.98 -5.69 -5.82
N GLU A 228 -3.17 -6.55 -6.46
CA GLU A 228 -1.94 -7.08 -5.86
C GLU A 228 -0.88 -5.99 -5.66
N ASP A 229 -0.68 -5.10 -6.64
CA ASP A 229 0.27 -3.98 -6.52
C ASP A 229 -0.08 -3.06 -5.34
N VAL A 230 -1.37 -2.77 -5.13
CA VAL A 230 -1.84 -1.97 -3.99
C VAL A 230 -1.66 -2.72 -2.66
N LYS A 231 -1.87 -4.04 -2.61
CA LYS A 231 -1.58 -4.85 -1.42
C LYS A 231 -0.10 -4.83 -1.08
N GLU A 232 0.77 -5.04 -2.06
CA GLU A 232 2.22 -5.02 -1.88
C GLU A 232 2.71 -3.65 -1.42
N TYR A 233 2.22 -2.58 -2.05
CA TYR A 233 2.50 -1.21 -1.64
C TYR A 233 2.12 -0.95 -0.18
N ASN A 234 0.92 -1.35 0.22
CA ASN A 234 0.44 -1.16 1.59
C ASN A 234 1.25 -1.97 2.60
N ALA A 235 1.67 -3.19 2.26
CA ALA A 235 2.56 -4.00 3.10
C ALA A 235 3.93 -3.34 3.29
N LYS A 236 4.52 -2.80 2.21
CA LYS A 236 5.78 -2.03 2.25
C LYS A 236 5.64 -0.76 3.10
N ALA A 237 4.55 -0.02 2.92
CA ALA A 237 4.28 1.19 3.71
C ALA A 237 4.12 0.87 5.20
N ALA A 238 3.41 -0.20 5.55
CA ALA A 238 3.25 -0.65 6.93
C ALA A 238 4.59 -1.04 7.57
N SER A 239 5.43 -1.80 6.85
CA SER A 239 6.77 -2.19 7.32
C SER A 239 7.67 -0.99 7.56
N TYR A 240 7.68 -0.01 6.64
CA TYR A 240 8.43 1.22 6.81
C TYR A 240 7.95 2.03 8.01
N ASN A 241 6.63 2.22 8.15
CA ASN A 241 6.06 2.97 9.26
C ASN A 241 6.37 2.34 10.62
N ALA A 242 6.37 1.00 10.71
CA ALA A 242 6.79 0.28 11.92
C ALA A 242 8.27 0.52 12.26
N LYS A 243 9.16 0.49 11.26
CA LYS A 243 10.60 0.78 11.44
C LYS A 243 10.84 2.22 11.88
N ALA A 244 10.17 3.19 11.23
CA ALA A 244 10.27 4.60 11.58
C ALA A 244 9.76 4.87 13.00
N ALA A 245 8.66 4.23 13.41
CA ALA A 245 8.14 4.32 14.78
C ALA A 245 9.15 3.76 15.81
N SER A 246 9.74 2.59 15.54
CA SER A 246 10.77 2.01 16.41
C SER A 246 12.01 2.90 16.52
N TYR A 247 12.49 3.46 15.40
CA TYR A 247 13.61 4.39 15.39
C TYR A 247 13.29 5.65 16.20
N ASN A 248 12.13 6.25 15.97
CA ASN A 248 11.72 7.47 16.67
C ASN A 248 11.53 7.25 18.17
N ALA A 249 11.03 6.08 18.59
CA ALA A 249 10.99 5.70 20.01
C ALA A 249 12.39 5.58 20.63
N LYS A 250 13.34 4.97 19.90
CA LYS A 250 14.75 4.88 20.34
C LYS A 250 15.42 6.26 20.40
N ALA A 251 15.20 7.10 19.40
CA ALA A 251 15.72 8.46 19.36
C ALA A 251 15.17 9.31 20.51
N ALA A 252 13.86 9.20 20.80
CA ALA A 252 13.24 9.87 21.94
C ALA A 252 13.87 9.43 23.28
N SER A 253 13.96 8.11 23.52
CA SER A 253 14.58 7.57 24.74
C SER A 253 16.05 7.98 24.89
N TYR A 254 16.80 7.98 23.78
CA TYR A 254 18.19 8.45 23.79
C TYR A 254 18.27 9.93 24.14
N ASN A 255 17.45 10.76 23.50
CA ASN A 255 17.40 12.21 23.71
C ASN A 255 16.98 12.56 25.16
N GLU A 256 16.04 11.82 25.75
CA GLU A 256 15.68 11.96 27.17
C GLU A 256 16.86 11.66 28.11
N LYS A 257 17.57 10.54 27.88
CA LYS A 257 18.78 10.19 28.64
C LYS A 257 19.87 11.26 28.49
N LEU A 258 20.04 11.79 27.28
CA LEU A 258 20.98 12.85 26.96
C LEU A 258 20.65 14.13 27.74
N ALA A 259 19.38 14.53 27.74
CA ALA A 259 18.89 15.70 28.46
C ALA A 259 19.09 15.54 29.99
N ALA A 260 18.81 14.35 30.52
CA ALA A 260 19.06 14.04 31.93
C ALA A 260 20.56 14.13 32.29
N LYS A 261 21.45 13.63 31.42
CA LYS A 261 22.91 13.74 31.60
C LYS A 261 23.36 15.20 31.56
N LYS A 262 22.89 16.00 30.59
CA LYS A 262 23.16 17.45 30.53
C LYS A 262 22.74 18.15 31.82
N LYS A 263 21.56 17.83 32.36
CA LYS A 263 21.06 18.42 33.61
C LYS A 263 21.96 18.08 34.80
N LYS A 264 22.38 16.81 34.95
CA LYS A 264 23.31 16.40 36.00
C LYS A 264 24.64 17.14 35.91
N LEU A 265 25.17 17.25 34.70
CA LEU A 265 26.49 17.85 34.46
C LEU A 265 26.49 19.35 34.75
N LYS A 266 25.42 20.08 34.40
CA LYS A 266 25.22 21.48 34.84
C LYS A 266 25.15 21.63 36.35
N VAL A 267 24.50 20.68 37.05
CA VAL A 267 24.43 20.69 38.51
C VAL A 267 25.83 20.47 39.12
N GLU A 268 26.63 19.55 38.58
CA GLU A 268 28.02 19.36 39.03
C GLU A 268 28.90 20.59 38.75
N GLU A 269 28.82 21.18 37.56
CA GLU A 269 29.54 22.42 37.23
C GLU A 269 29.19 23.54 38.23
N SER A 270 27.91 23.71 38.58
CA SER A 270 27.48 24.74 39.54
C SER A 270 28.05 24.56 40.95
N LYS A 271 28.43 23.32 41.33
CA LYS A 271 29.07 23.00 42.61
C LYS A 271 30.58 23.19 42.57
N HIS A 272 31.17 23.43 41.41
CA HIS A 272 32.61 23.61 41.28
C HIS A 272 33.06 24.90 42.00
N PRO A 273 34.10 24.86 42.85
CA PRO A 273 34.53 25.98 43.69
C PRO A 273 34.90 27.26 42.92
N TYR A 274 35.15 27.14 41.61
CA TYR A 274 35.36 28.27 40.71
C TYR A 274 34.15 29.23 40.64
N HIS A 275 32.92 28.72 40.76
CA HIS A 275 31.71 29.57 40.79
C HIS A 275 31.55 30.32 42.13
N TYR A 276 32.03 29.73 43.23
CA TYR A 276 32.11 30.40 44.53
C TYR A 276 33.10 31.57 44.48
N LEU A 277 34.30 31.37 43.93
CA LEU A 277 35.30 32.45 43.81
C LEU A 277 34.81 33.63 42.95
N LYS A 278 34.03 33.38 41.91
CA LYS A 278 33.52 34.44 41.02
C LYS A 278 32.54 35.40 41.74
N SER A 279 31.88 34.95 42.81
CA SER A 279 31.00 35.78 43.64
C SER A 279 31.76 36.70 44.62
N PHE A 280 33.02 36.38 44.91
CA PHE A 280 33.89 37.17 45.80
C PHE A 280 34.75 38.21 45.07
N ILE A 281 34.83 38.15 43.73
CA ILE A 281 35.59 39.12 42.90
C ILE A 281 34.62 40.15 42.29
N LYS A 282 33.67 40.66 43.07
CA LYS A 282 32.76 41.72 42.64
C LYS A 282 32.93 42.95 43.50
#